data_AF-A0A351PUP9-F1
#
_entry.id   AF-A0A351PUP9-F1
#
_cell.length_a   1.000
_cell.length_b   1.000
_cell.length_c   1.000
_cell.angle_alpha   90.00
_cell.angle_beta   90.00
_cell.angle_gamma   90.00
#
_symmetry.space_group_name_H-M   'P 1'
#
loop_
_entity.id
_entity.type
_entity.pdbx_description
1 polymer ?
#
loop_
_entity_poly.entity_id
_entity_poly.type
_entity_poly.pdbx_seq_one_letter_code
_entity_poly.pdbx_strand_id
1 'polypeptide(L)'
;MRRNKKLIITDLTPLLDVIFILLFIILMRNRGFQENVVAKVTDELDRTKVELNTANEKIADYETIFSSADFITVYVEKGLSGYDRTLVVREGDHYTNYQYDWQKYPNLKSELNEILEGYCKKKEKGKPFFIIFAYDSEQIFRKDFETIKDTLISIQSQYDDVYAQIREKKLDVEE
;
A
#
# COMPACT_ATOMS: atom_id res chain seq x y z
N MET A 1 -63.65 -77.15 -18.45
CA MET A 1 -63.39 -75.69 -18.43
C MET A 1 -61.92 -75.44 -18.08
N ARG A 2 -61.09 -75.03 -19.04
CA ARG A 2 -59.72 -74.54 -18.78
C ARG A 2 -59.64 -73.09 -19.25
N ARG A 3 -59.46 -72.16 -18.30
CA ARG A 3 -59.20 -70.73 -18.58
C ARG A 3 -57.73 -70.57 -18.95
N ASN A 4 -57.44 -70.25 -20.21
CA ASN A 4 -56.13 -69.78 -20.63
C ASN A 4 -55.94 -68.33 -20.15
N LYS A 5 -55.11 -68.12 -19.12
CA LYS A 5 -54.54 -66.79 -18.84
C LYS A 5 -53.45 -66.53 -19.88
N LYS A 6 -53.69 -65.61 -20.81
CA LYS A 6 -52.65 -65.09 -21.70
C LYS A 6 -51.63 -64.32 -20.86
N LEU A 7 -50.39 -64.79 -20.81
CA LEU A 7 -49.25 -63.99 -20.37
C LEU A 7 -49.05 -62.87 -21.39
N ILE A 8 -49.23 -61.62 -20.97
CA ILE A 8 -48.79 -60.46 -21.75
C ILE A 8 -47.32 -60.26 -21.38
N ILE A 9 -46.42 -60.58 -22.30
CA ILE A 9 -44.99 -60.24 -22.18
C ILE A 9 -44.85 -58.84 -22.75
N THR A 10 -44.70 -57.85 -21.88
CA THR A 10 -44.54 -56.45 -22.27
C THR A 10 -43.12 -56.22 -22.76
N ASP A 11 -42.96 -55.84 -24.02
CA ASP A 11 -41.65 -55.52 -24.60
C ASP A 11 -41.17 -54.17 -24.05
N LEU A 12 -40.06 -54.19 -23.30
CA LEU A 12 -39.48 -53.05 -22.61
C LEU A 12 -38.43 -52.30 -23.45
N THR A 13 -38.12 -52.79 -24.65
CA THR A 13 -37.12 -52.19 -25.55
C THR A 13 -37.39 -50.72 -25.88
N PRO A 14 -38.65 -50.29 -26.13
CA PRO A 14 -38.95 -48.87 -26.39
C PRO A 14 -38.72 -47.96 -25.17
N LEU A 15 -38.83 -48.50 -23.95
CA LEU A 15 -38.57 -47.75 -22.71
C LEU A 15 -37.07 -47.48 -22.53
N LEU A 16 -36.23 -48.45 -22.92
CA LEU A 16 -34.77 -48.33 -22.92
C LEU A 16 -34.31 -47.21 -23.86
N ASP A 17 -34.88 -47.11 -25.06
CA ASP A 17 -34.52 -46.04 -26.02
C ASP A 17 -34.83 -44.64 -25.48
N VAL A 18 -35.98 -44.47 -24.80
CA VAL A 18 -36.34 -43.20 -24.14
C VAL A 18 -35.32 -42.84 -23.05
N ILE A 19 -34.87 -43.82 -22.26
CA ILE A 19 -33.84 -43.60 -21.23
C ILE A 19 -32.50 -43.19 -21.86
N PHE A 20 -32.09 -43.83 -22.96
CA PHE A 20 -30.86 -43.48 -23.67
C PHE A 20 -30.91 -42.07 -24.27
N ILE A 21 -32.04 -41.67 -24.87
CA ILE A 21 -32.23 -40.32 -25.41
C ILE A 21 -32.15 -39.27 -24.29
N LEU A 22 -32.79 -39.52 -23.14
CA LEU A 22 -32.72 -38.62 -21.99
C LEU A 22 -31.29 -38.48 -21.45
N LEU A 23 -30.54 -39.58 -21.32
CA LEU A 23 -29.14 -39.55 -20.92
C LEU A 23 -28.28 -38.76 -21.91
N PHE A 24 -28.52 -38.92 -23.22
CA PHE A 24 -27.78 -38.20 -24.25
C PHE A 24 -28.01 -36.69 -24.20
N ILE A 25 -29.26 -36.25 -23.98
CA ILE A 25 -29.62 -34.83 -23.83
C ILE A 25 -28.95 -34.23 -22.58
N ILE A 26 -28.93 -34.95 -21.45
CA ILE A 26 -28.29 -34.51 -20.21
C ILE A 26 -26.77 -34.37 -20.42
N LEU A 27 -26.13 -35.35 -21.07
CA LEU A 27 -24.69 -35.32 -21.36
C LEU A 27 -24.31 -34.15 -22.29
N MET A 28 -25.09 -33.90 -23.34
CA MET A 28 -24.90 -32.76 -24.24
C MET A 28 -25.05 -31.42 -23.52
N ARG A 29 -26.07 -31.29 -22.65
CA ARG A 29 -26.29 -30.07 -21.86
C ARG A 29 -25.16 -29.83 -20.85
N ASN A 30 -24.63 -30.88 -20.24
CA ASN A 30 -23.50 -30.77 -19.30
C ASN A 30 -22.20 -30.34 -20.00
N ARG A 31 -21.94 -30.83 -21.22
CA ARG A 31 -20.77 -30.36 -22.01
C ARG A 31 -20.84 -28.87 -22.33
N GLY A 32 -21.98 -28.41 -22.84
CA GLY A 32 -22.17 -26.99 -23.13
C GLY A 32 -22.11 -26.09 -21.88
N PHE A 33 -22.51 -26.60 -20.71
CA PHE A 33 -22.33 -25.90 -19.45
C PHE A 33 -20.87 -25.85 -19.02
N GLN A 34 -20.14 -26.97 -19.10
CA GLN A 34 -18.71 -27.01 -18.77
C GLN A 34 -17.88 -26.10 -19.67
N GLU A 35 -18.10 -26.11 -20.99
CA GLU A 35 -17.37 -25.25 -21.92
C GLU A 35 -17.59 -23.75 -21.62
N ASN A 36 -18.83 -23.36 -21.32
CA ASN A 36 -19.15 -21.97 -20.95
C ASN A 36 -18.55 -21.54 -19.60
N VAL A 37 -18.53 -22.44 -18.62
CA VAL A 37 -17.91 -22.17 -17.31
C VAL A 37 -16.40 -22.04 -17.46
N VAL A 38 -15.76 -22.96 -18.20
CA VAL A 38 -14.31 -22.92 -18.46
C VAL A 38 -13.94 -21.64 -19.20
N ALA A 39 -14.68 -21.26 -20.26
CA ALA A 39 -14.43 -20.03 -21.01
C ALA A 39 -14.53 -18.77 -20.13
N LYS A 40 -15.56 -18.68 -19.27
CA LYS A 40 -15.70 -17.55 -18.33
C LYS A 40 -14.56 -17.49 -17.32
N VAL A 41 -14.17 -18.63 -16.76
CA VAL A 41 -13.06 -18.69 -15.80
C VAL A 41 -11.74 -18.33 -16.47
N THR A 42 -11.50 -18.75 -17.72
CA THR A 42 -10.29 -18.35 -18.46
C THR A 42 -10.28 -16.86 -18.78
N ASP A 43 -11.41 -16.28 -19.20
CA ASP A 43 -11.51 -14.83 -19.46
C ASP A 43 -11.27 -14.01 -18.19
N GLU A 44 -11.79 -14.47 -17.04
CA GLU A 44 -11.59 -13.83 -15.75
C GLU A 44 -10.13 -13.95 -15.30
N LEU A 45 -9.51 -15.12 -15.48
CA LEU A 45 -8.10 -15.35 -15.19
C LEU A 45 -7.18 -14.45 -16.02
N ASP A 46 -7.47 -14.28 -17.31
CA ASP A 46 -6.68 -13.45 -18.19
C ASP A 46 -6.85 -11.95 -17.88
N ARG A 47 -8.05 -11.51 -17.47
CA ARG A 47 -8.23 -10.15 -16.92
C ARG A 47 -7.41 -9.93 -15.66
N THR A 48 -7.47 -10.87 -14.71
CA THR A 48 -6.67 -10.78 -13.48
C THR A 48 -5.18 -10.76 -13.77
N LYS A 49 -4.68 -11.54 -14.74
CA LYS A 49 -3.27 -11.47 -15.15
C LYS A 49 -2.89 -10.10 -15.72
N VAL A 50 -3.74 -9.49 -16.54
CA VAL A 50 -3.48 -8.15 -17.09
C VAL A 50 -3.45 -7.11 -15.97
N GLU A 51 -4.38 -7.17 -15.02
CA GLU A 51 -4.40 -6.30 -13.84
C GLU A 51 -3.14 -6.48 -12.97
N LEU A 52 -2.72 -7.73 -12.76
CA LEU A 52 -1.54 -8.07 -11.96
C LEU A 52 -0.25 -7.61 -12.65
N ASN A 53 -0.14 -7.76 -13.97
CA ASN A 53 0.98 -7.22 -14.73
C ASN A 53 1.02 -5.69 -14.66
N THR A 54 -0.13 -5.01 -14.81
CA THR A 54 -0.22 -3.55 -14.68
C THR A 54 0.17 -3.08 -13.28
N ALA A 55 -0.22 -3.82 -12.24
CA ALA A 55 0.16 -3.52 -10.86
C ALA A 55 1.67 -3.72 -10.64
N ASN A 56 2.25 -4.79 -11.19
CA ASN A 56 3.69 -5.05 -11.12
C ASN A 56 4.52 -4.00 -11.85
N GLU A 57 4.08 -3.55 -13.03
CA GLU A 57 4.72 -2.45 -13.76
C GLU A 57 4.70 -1.16 -12.92
N LYS A 58 3.56 -0.82 -12.31
CA LYS A 58 3.48 0.33 -11.41
C LYS A 58 4.39 0.18 -10.18
N ILE A 59 4.49 -1.02 -9.60
CA ILE A 59 5.40 -1.27 -8.48
C ILE A 59 6.85 -1.04 -8.92
N ALA A 60 7.25 -1.57 -10.08
CA ALA A 60 8.60 -1.35 -10.61
C ALA A 60 8.90 0.13 -10.88
N ASP A 61 7.92 0.88 -11.40
CA ASP A 61 8.02 2.32 -11.56
C ASP A 61 8.19 3.03 -10.21
N TYR A 62 7.41 2.66 -9.19
CA TYR A 62 7.54 3.23 -7.84
C TYR A 62 8.87 2.85 -7.19
N GLU A 63 9.33 1.61 -7.29
CA GLU A 63 10.63 1.18 -6.78
C GLU A 63 11.78 1.96 -7.43
N THR A 64 11.68 2.20 -8.75
CA THR A 64 12.64 3.04 -9.48
C THR A 64 12.62 4.47 -8.95
N ILE A 65 11.43 5.05 -8.76
CA ILE A 65 11.26 6.39 -8.19
C ILE A 65 11.86 6.45 -6.78
N PHE A 66 11.53 5.51 -5.89
CA PHE A 66 12.05 5.45 -4.52
C PHE A 66 13.56 5.25 -4.46
N SER A 67 14.14 4.45 -5.36
CA SER A 67 15.59 4.24 -5.42
C SER A 67 16.37 5.49 -5.84
N SER A 68 15.71 6.42 -6.53
CA SER A 68 16.28 7.68 -7.01
C SER A 68 15.86 8.90 -6.21
N ALA A 69 14.99 8.71 -5.21
CA ALA A 69 14.45 9.78 -4.41
C ALA A 69 15.37 10.12 -3.25
N ASP A 70 15.61 11.41 -3.08
CA ASP A 70 16.33 11.92 -1.93
C ASP A 70 15.37 11.99 -0.73
N PHE A 71 15.84 11.62 0.45
CA PHE A 71 15.06 11.70 1.66
C PHE A 71 15.86 12.26 2.82
N ILE A 72 15.18 13.04 3.65
CA ILE A 72 15.70 13.49 4.94
C ILE A 72 14.79 13.01 6.06
N THR A 73 15.39 12.60 7.17
CA THR A 73 14.66 12.25 8.39
C THR A 73 14.86 13.34 9.43
N VAL A 74 13.77 13.88 9.94
CA VAL A 74 13.73 14.84 11.03
C VAL A 74 13.22 14.12 12.27
N TYR A 75 13.90 14.30 13.41
CA TYR A 75 13.42 13.79 14.69
C TYR A 75 13.91 14.68 15.84
N VAL A 76 13.27 14.56 17.00
CA VAL A 76 13.59 15.37 18.19
C VAL A 76 14.12 14.44 19.27
N GLU A 77 15.33 14.73 19.75
CA GLU A 77 15.94 14.06 20.90
C GLU A 77 15.76 14.91 22.16
N LYS A 78 15.50 14.23 23.28
CA LYS A 78 15.50 14.83 24.61
C LYS A 78 16.94 15.03 25.10
N GLY A 79 17.30 16.27 25.44
CA GLY A 79 18.57 16.58 26.08
C GLY A 79 18.64 16.15 27.56
N LEU A 80 19.83 16.24 28.14
CA LEU A 80 20.13 15.81 29.51
C LEU A 80 19.37 16.61 30.57
N SER A 81 19.23 17.92 30.36
CA SER A 81 18.31 18.73 31.15
C SER A 81 16.94 18.62 30.47
N GLY A 82 15.87 18.27 31.18
CA GLY A 82 14.56 17.96 30.57
C GLY A 82 13.95 19.05 29.67
N TYR A 83 14.56 20.24 29.61
CA TYR A 83 14.20 21.39 28.79
C TYR A 83 15.08 21.56 27.53
N ASP A 84 16.26 20.97 27.50
CA ASP A 84 17.08 20.96 26.30
C ASP A 84 16.51 19.95 25.31
N ARG A 85 16.47 20.35 24.05
CA ARG A 85 16.03 19.51 22.94
C ARG A 85 17.03 19.64 21.80
N THR A 86 17.21 18.56 21.07
CA THR A 86 18.01 18.56 19.85
C THR A 86 17.11 18.14 18.70
N LEU A 87 16.93 19.04 17.73
CA LEU A 87 16.36 18.67 16.45
C LEU A 87 17.47 18.03 15.63
N VAL A 88 17.30 16.77 15.26
CA VAL A 88 18.24 16.05 14.41
C VAL A 88 17.66 15.95 13.01
N VAL A 89 18.44 16.40 12.03
CA VAL A 89 18.14 16.26 10.61
C VAL A 89 19.18 15.33 10.00
N ARG A 90 18.72 14.20 9.46
CA ARG A 90 19.54 13.14 8.87
C ARG A 90 19.32 13.07 7.37
N GLU A 91 20.40 13.10 6.60
CA GLU A 91 20.43 12.88 5.14
C GLU A 91 21.42 11.74 4.85
N GLY A 92 20.91 10.53 4.55
CA GLY A 92 21.75 9.33 4.44
C GLY A 92 22.52 9.05 5.74
N ASP A 93 23.87 9.09 5.68
CA ASP A 93 24.76 8.91 6.84
C ASP A 93 25.19 10.23 7.49
N HIS A 94 24.75 11.38 6.96
CA HIS A 94 25.07 12.68 7.51
C HIS A 94 24.01 13.14 8.50
N TYR A 95 24.46 13.64 9.65
CA TYR A 95 23.61 14.14 10.72
C TYR A 95 23.91 15.61 10.99
N THR A 96 22.87 16.42 11.10
CA THR A 96 22.97 17.80 11.55
C THR A 96 22.09 17.99 12.79
N ASN A 97 22.71 18.43 13.87
CA ASN A 97 22.07 18.58 15.17
C ASN A 97 21.87 20.06 15.50
N TYR A 98 20.65 20.43 15.83
CA TYR A 98 20.27 21.79 16.23
C TYR A 98 19.77 21.75 17.66
N GLN A 99 20.60 22.24 18.58
CA GLN A 99 20.21 22.36 19.98
C GLN A 99 19.32 23.58 20.18
N TYR A 100 18.22 23.38 20.90
CA TYR A 100 17.29 24.46 21.23
C TYR A 100 16.71 24.28 22.65
N ASP A 101 16.45 25.41 23.31
CA ASP A 101 15.75 25.48 24.59
C ASP A 101 14.28 25.84 24.33
N TRP A 102 13.36 24.90 24.57
CA TRP A 102 11.94 25.10 24.26
C TRP A 102 11.29 26.25 25.04
N GLN A 103 11.86 26.65 26.19
CA GLN A 103 11.36 27.78 26.97
C GLN A 103 11.81 29.13 26.41
N LYS A 104 12.91 29.15 25.65
CA LYS A 104 13.55 30.39 25.16
C LYS A 104 13.53 30.55 23.65
N TYR A 105 13.11 29.53 22.89
CA TYR A 105 13.09 29.57 21.43
C TYR A 105 11.71 29.93 20.85
N PRO A 106 11.47 31.20 20.46
CA PRO A 106 10.35 31.54 19.59
C PRO A 106 10.54 31.09 18.12
N ASN A 107 11.75 30.64 17.74
CA ASN A 107 12.17 30.55 16.34
C ASN A 107 12.35 29.13 15.78
N LEU A 108 12.01 28.06 16.52
CA LEU A 108 12.14 26.67 16.03
C LEU A 108 11.47 26.49 14.64
N LYS A 109 10.29 27.09 14.47
CA LYS A 109 9.58 27.10 13.19
C LYS A 109 10.39 27.76 12.07
N SER A 110 10.99 28.92 12.36
CA SER A 110 11.77 29.69 11.38
C SER A 110 13.03 28.94 10.98
N GLU A 111 13.75 28.39 11.95
CA GLU A 111 15.00 27.64 11.71
C GLU A 111 14.72 26.34 10.96
N LEU A 112 13.71 25.56 11.39
CA LEU A 112 13.29 24.36 10.68
C LEU A 112 12.89 24.69 9.23
N ASN A 113 12.13 25.77 9.03
CA ASN A 113 11.74 26.19 7.69
C ASN A 113 12.96 26.55 6.83
N GLU A 114 13.93 27.31 7.36
CA GLU A 114 15.15 27.66 6.63
C GLU A 114 15.98 26.43 6.27
N ILE A 115 16.11 25.46 7.18
CA ILE A 115 16.82 24.20 6.95
C ILE A 115 16.14 23.41 5.84
N LEU A 116 14.83 23.18 5.96
CA LEU A 116 14.05 22.40 4.99
C LEU A 116 14.02 23.08 3.62
N GLU A 117 13.87 24.41 3.57
CA GLU A 117 13.99 25.18 2.33
C GLU A 117 15.37 25.01 1.69
N GLY A 118 16.43 24.98 2.49
CA GLY A 118 17.79 24.74 2.03
C GLY A 118 17.93 23.41 1.30
N TYR A 119 17.36 22.34 1.85
CA TYR A 119 17.31 21.04 1.19
C TYR A 119 16.43 21.06 -0.07
N CYS A 120 15.23 21.67 0.01
CA CYS A 120 14.31 21.76 -1.12
C CYS A 120 14.89 22.53 -2.31
N LYS A 121 15.75 23.53 -2.06
CA LYS A 121 16.44 24.32 -3.11
C LYS A 121 17.65 23.59 -3.71
N LYS A 122 18.29 22.69 -2.96
CA LYS A 122 19.45 21.91 -3.44
C LYS A 122 19.07 20.68 -4.25
N LYS A 123 17.84 20.18 -4.08
CA LYS A 123 17.35 18.99 -4.78
C LYS A 123 17.37 19.19 -6.31
N GLU A 124 17.55 18.10 -7.04
CA GLU A 124 17.46 18.12 -8.49
C GLU A 124 16.01 18.36 -8.93
N LYS A 125 15.80 19.24 -9.92
CA LYS A 125 14.45 19.56 -10.41
C LYS A 125 13.78 18.32 -11.00
N GLY A 126 12.52 18.07 -10.65
CA GLY A 126 11.75 16.93 -11.13
C GLY A 126 12.06 15.60 -10.42
N LYS A 127 12.97 15.58 -9.44
CA LYS A 127 13.12 14.44 -8.53
C LYS A 127 12.25 14.63 -7.29
N PRO A 128 11.48 13.59 -6.89
CA PRO A 128 10.71 13.64 -5.66
C PRO A 128 11.65 13.67 -4.45
N PHE A 129 11.28 14.48 -3.47
CA PHE A 129 12.04 14.65 -2.22
C PHE A 129 11.15 14.35 -1.03
N PHE A 130 11.57 13.41 -0.19
CA PHE A 130 10.79 12.95 0.95
C PHE A 130 11.32 13.51 2.26
N ILE A 131 10.44 14.14 3.03
CA ILE A 131 10.75 14.62 4.38
C ILE A 131 10.00 13.74 5.37
N ILE A 132 10.74 12.91 6.10
CA ILE A 132 10.19 11.98 7.08
C ILE A 132 10.36 12.58 8.46
N PHE A 133 9.26 12.88 9.14
CA PHE A 133 9.28 13.21 10.55
C PHE A 133 9.03 11.96 11.39
N ALA A 134 10.10 11.46 12.01
CA ALA A 134 10.05 10.36 12.95
C ALA A 134 9.99 10.91 14.38
N TYR A 135 8.95 10.55 15.15
CA TYR A 135 8.81 11.00 16.53
C TYR A 135 8.53 9.85 17.49
N ASP A 136 9.00 9.99 18.72
CA ASP A 136 8.65 9.16 19.85
C ASP A 136 7.65 9.93 20.73
N SER A 137 6.44 9.37 20.89
CA SER A 137 5.34 10.00 21.64
C SER A 137 5.64 10.16 23.14
N GLU A 138 6.56 9.39 23.69
CA GLU A 138 6.99 9.52 25.08
C GLU A 138 8.03 10.64 25.28
N GLN A 139 8.74 11.01 24.21
CA GLN A 139 9.86 11.95 24.28
C GLN A 139 9.53 13.34 23.73
N ILE A 140 8.59 13.42 22.77
CA ILE A 140 8.22 14.68 22.12
C ILE A 140 7.14 15.44 22.90
N PHE A 141 7.29 16.76 23.01
CA PHE A 141 6.20 17.59 23.51
C PHE A 141 5.18 17.86 22.41
N ARG A 142 3.90 17.96 22.79
CA ARG A 142 2.81 18.30 21.86
C ARG A 142 3.08 19.57 21.06
N LYS A 143 3.70 20.58 21.67
CA LYS A 143 4.03 21.84 20.99
C LYS A 143 5.08 21.66 19.89
N ASP A 144 6.11 20.84 20.13
CA ASP A 144 7.13 20.53 19.14
C ASP A 144 6.49 19.78 17.96
N PHE A 145 5.66 18.79 18.26
CA PHE A 145 4.94 18.01 17.26
C PHE A 145 4.10 18.90 16.32
N GLU A 146 3.24 19.76 16.87
CA GLU A 146 2.41 20.65 16.04
C GLU A 146 3.27 21.66 15.25
N THR A 147 4.34 22.18 15.86
CA THR A 147 5.24 23.12 15.17
C THR A 147 5.93 22.48 13.97
N ILE A 148 6.47 21.27 14.15
CA ILE A 148 7.14 20.53 13.08
C ILE A 148 6.13 20.15 12.01
N LYS A 149 4.97 19.61 12.39
CA LYS A 149 3.88 19.25 11.48
C LYS A 149 3.43 20.45 10.64
N ASP A 150 3.18 21.60 11.25
CA ASP A 150 2.77 22.81 10.54
C ASP A 150 3.84 23.29 9.54
N THR A 151 5.12 23.15 9.92
CA THR A 151 6.25 23.52 9.04
C THR A 151 6.34 22.58 7.84
N LEU A 152 6.16 21.28 8.06
CA LEU A 152 6.16 20.28 6.98
C LEU A 152 5.01 20.51 5.99
N ILE A 153 3.80 20.79 6.50
CA ILE A 153 2.64 21.10 5.67
C ILE A 153 2.92 22.37 4.84
N SER A 154 3.51 23.40 5.45
CA SER A 154 3.90 24.63 4.76
C SER A 154 4.89 24.36 3.64
N ILE A 155 5.97 23.61 3.91
CA ILE A 155 6.97 23.25 2.88
C ILE A 155 6.34 22.44 1.75
N GLN A 156 5.54 21.41 2.07
CA GLN A 156 4.87 20.60 1.06
C GLN A 156 3.93 21.44 0.16
N SER A 157 3.27 22.46 0.72
CA SER A 157 2.43 23.37 -0.08
C SER A 157 3.20 24.32 -0.98
N GLN A 158 4.50 24.53 -0.74
CA GLN A 158 5.35 25.44 -1.50
C GLN A 158 6.11 24.74 -2.64
N TYR A 159 6.31 23.42 -2.55
CA TYR A 159 7.11 22.64 -3.49
C TYR A 159 6.34 21.41 -3.97
N ASP A 160 5.96 21.38 -5.25
CA ASP A 160 5.11 20.32 -5.84
C ASP A 160 5.69 18.91 -5.75
N ASP A 161 7.02 18.80 -5.79
CA ASP A 161 7.78 17.55 -5.78
C ASP A 161 8.23 17.13 -4.36
N VAL A 162 7.71 17.76 -3.31
CA VAL A 162 8.09 17.48 -1.92
C VAL A 162 6.94 16.75 -1.22
N TYR A 163 7.29 15.65 -0.57
CA TYR A 163 6.33 14.82 0.14
C TYR A 163 6.72 14.71 1.61
N ALA A 164 5.86 15.18 2.51
CA ALA A 164 6.08 15.04 3.94
C ALA A 164 5.35 13.80 4.47
N GLN A 165 6.06 12.98 5.25
CA GLN A 165 5.49 11.84 5.96
C GLN A 165 5.75 11.99 7.45
N ILE A 166 4.70 11.82 8.25
CA ILE A 166 4.78 11.83 9.71
C ILE A 166 4.62 10.38 10.19
N ARG A 167 5.58 9.89 10.96
CA ARG A 167 5.62 8.51 11.44
C ARG A 167 5.96 8.47 12.93
N GLU A 168 5.12 7.80 13.70
CA GLU A 168 5.49 7.40 15.05
C GLU A 168 6.53 6.28 14.96
N LYS A 169 7.71 6.52 15.52
CA LYS A 169 8.78 5.54 15.63
C LYS A 169 9.06 5.36 17.11
N LYS A 170 8.83 4.16 17.64
CA LYS A 170 9.45 3.74 18.89
C LYS A 170 10.94 3.65 18.61
N LEU A 171 11.71 4.59 19.13
CA LEU A 171 13.16 4.48 19.11
C LEU A 171 13.48 3.33 20.07
N ASP A 172 13.97 2.21 19.54
CA ASP A 172 14.60 1.19 20.37
C ASP A 172 15.80 1.89 21.03
N VAL A 173 15.63 2.24 22.31
CA VAL A 173 16.71 2.73 23.14
C VAL A 173 17.60 1.53 23.39
N GLU A 174 18.63 1.34 22.56
CA GLU A 174 19.74 0.46 22.93
C GLU A 174 20.45 1.13 24.11
N GLU A 175 20.29 0.52 25.30
CA GLU A 175 21.02 0.82 26.55
C GLU A 175 22.53 0.60 26.43
#